data_AF-A0AAV5CS55-F1
#
_entry.id   AF-A0AAV5CS55-F1
#
_cell.length_a   1.000
_cell.length_b   1.000
_cell.length_c   1.000
_cell.angle_alpha   90.00
_cell.angle_beta   90.00
_cell.angle_gamma   90.00
#
_symmetry.space_group_name_H-M   'P 1'
#
loop_
_entity.id
_entity.type
_entity.pdbx_description
1 polymer ?
#
loop_
_entity_poly.entity_id
_entity_poly.type
_entity_poly.pdbx_seq_one_letter_code
_entity_poly.pdbx_strand_id
1 'polypeptide(L)'
;MSTLTDDGVMAVKNAACERLLEQRVDIKMKSKKMVDCLNRFHVAVPKPRDNKERPVCIPPAVLEARANAAAKEKKKLEKDFEQENGGAGVYSASLKKHYMLADDEWKEDILPEILDGHNVADFLDPDILERCEELEREEGLRLEEEAAQDAFQIDGHELTEEQKQILAQIRKKKSLLIQEHRMKKRTAESRPIVPRKFDKDRKFTAERMGRQLSSMGKDPSAALERARSKSRGRKRERSLSRAAADGDEMEIDGQQSNKKLRLRSRSRSKSRAPEEVTPGEGFKDSAQKKKAIKKAQASTKNRNKEARRGEADRVIPTLKPKHLFSGKRSIGKTSWR
;
A
#
# COMPACT_ATOMS: atom_id res chain seq x y z
N MET A 1 79.96 1.46 31.73
CA MET A 1 79.18 0.67 30.74
C MET A 1 80.12 -0.31 30.10
N SER A 2 79.81 -1.60 30.18
CA SER A 2 80.57 -2.64 29.49
C SER A 2 79.74 -3.13 28.31
N THR A 3 80.24 -3.01 27.08
CA THR A 3 79.59 -3.55 25.87
C THR A 3 79.84 -5.04 25.68
N LEU A 4 80.56 -5.66 26.61
CA LEU A 4 80.88 -7.09 26.59
C LEU A 4 79.92 -7.91 27.47
N THR A 5 79.45 -7.34 28.58
CA THR A 5 78.51 -7.99 29.51
C THR A 5 77.11 -7.37 29.49
N ASP A 6 76.88 -6.38 28.62
CA ASP A 6 75.68 -5.52 28.55
C ASP A 6 75.31 -4.80 29.87
N ASP A 7 76.19 -4.88 30.89
CA ASP A 7 75.97 -4.25 32.18
C ASP A 7 76.06 -2.73 32.10
N GLY A 8 75.00 -2.10 32.59
CA GLY A 8 74.88 -0.65 32.73
C GLY A 8 74.57 0.09 31.42
N VAL A 9 74.46 -0.61 30.27
CA VAL A 9 74.09 0.02 28.98
C VAL A 9 72.66 0.59 29.05
N MET A 10 71.71 -0.20 29.54
CA MET A 10 70.32 0.25 29.74
C MET A 10 70.20 1.32 30.83
N ALA A 11 70.99 1.22 31.90
CA ALA A 11 70.96 2.19 32.99
C ALA A 11 71.39 3.59 32.52
N VAL A 12 72.46 3.68 31.73
CA VAL A 12 72.91 4.97 31.18
C VAL A 12 71.97 5.48 30.11
N LYS A 13 71.40 4.61 29.27
CA LYS A 13 70.34 5.00 28.33
C LYS A 13 69.17 5.66 29.06
N ASN A 14 68.67 5.03 30.13
CA ASN A 14 67.57 5.58 30.92
C ASN A 14 67.97 6.92 31.55
N ALA A 15 69.13 7.01 32.19
CA ALA A 15 69.61 8.25 32.81
C ALA A 15 69.83 9.39 31.80
N ALA A 16 70.32 9.09 30.60
CA ALA A 16 70.47 10.08 29.53
C ALA A 16 69.11 10.53 28.98
N CYS A 17 68.17 9.61 28.79
CA CYS A 17 66.80 9.93 28.36
C CYS A 17 66.04 10.76 29.41
N GLU A 18 66.13 10.42 30.70
CA GLU A 18 65.49 11.15 31.79
C GLU A 18 66.02 12.59 31.88
N ARG A 19 67.35 12.78 31.90
CA ARG A 19 67.96 14.12 31.90
C ARG A 19 67.54 14.98 30.70
N LEU A 20 67.47 14.37 29.52
CA LEU A 20 67.01 15.05 28.32
C LEU A 20 65.51 15.39 28.41
N LEU A 21 64.69 14.48 28.95
CA LEU A 21 63.26 14.72 29.16
C LEU A 21 63.01 15.86 30.13
N GLU A 22 63.73 15.93 31.25
CA GLU A 22 63.66 17.05 32.21
C GLU A 22 63.91 18.39 31.53
N GLN A 23 65.03 18.51 30.79
CA GLN A 23 65.35 19.73 30.04
C GLN A 23 64.27 20.09 29.01
N ARG A 24 63.71 19.11 28.30
CA ARG A 24 62.65 19.33 27.32
C ARG A 24 61.33 19.73 27.98
N VAL A 25 60.99 19.14 29.11
CA VAL A 25 59.81 19.48 29.90
C VAL A 25 59.94 20.91 30.40
N ASP A 26 61.09 21.34 30.93
CA ASP A 26 61.31 22.71 31.37
C ASP A 26 61.12 23.74 30.25
N ILE A 27 61.66 23.46 29.05
CA ILE A 27 61.46 24.29 27.86
C ILE A 27 59.97 24.31 27.48
N LYS A 28 59.29 23.16 27.56
CA LYS A 28 57.87 23.03 27.20
C LYS A 28 56.96 23.73 28.21
N MET A 29 57.26 23.70 29.49
CA MET A 29 56.56 24.40 30.57
C MET A 29 56.66 25.92 30.40
N LYS A 30 57.81 26.44 29.96
CA LYS A 30 57.99 27.85 29.60
C LYS A 30 57.20 28.26 28.34
N SER A 31 56.76 27.30 27.53
CA SER A 31 56.04 27.54 26.28
C SER A 31 54.52 27.60 26.48
N LYS A 32 53.83 28.47 25.74
CA LYS A 32 52.35 28.57 25.77
C LYS A 32 51.63 27.33 25.20
N LYS A 33 52.33 26.46 24.48
CA LYS A 33 51.81 25.21 23.89
C LYS A 33 51.45 24.14 24.94
N MET A 34 51.77 24.38 26.21
CA MET A 34 51.40 23.51 27.33
C MET A 34 49.89 23.59 27.62
N VAL A 35 49.29 24.77 27.43
CA VAL A 35 47.86 25.03 27.68
C VAL A 35 46.97 24.14 26.80
N ASP A 36 47.33 23.94 25.53
CA ASP A 36 46.58 23.10 24.58
C ASP A 36 46.52 21.62 24.99
N CYS A 37 47.51 21.14 25.75
CA CYS A 37 47.62 19.74 26.18
C CYS A 37 47.16 19.51 27.63
N LEU A 38 46.87 20.57 28.39
CA LEU A 38 46.59 20.51 29.83
C LEU A 38 45.40 19.58 30.14
N ASN A 39 44.39 19.57 29.28
CA ASN A 39 43.22 18.69 29.40
C ASN A 39 43.58 17.19 29.35
N ARG A 40 44.70 16.80 28.71
CA ARG A 40 45.16 15.40 28.66
C ARG A 40 45.91 14.97 29.92
N PHE A 41 46.52 15.93 30.61
CA PHE A 41 47.22 15.69 31.88
C PHE A 41 46.27 15.72 33.07
N HIS A 42 45.13 16.40 32.94
CA HIS A 42 44.15 16.48 34.01
C HIS A 42 43.42 15.14 34.21
N VAL A 43 43.73 14.44 35.30
CA VAL A 43 42.98 13.27 35.77
C VAL A 43 41.85 13.76 36.67
N ALA A 44 40.61 13.54 36.25
CA ALA A 44 39.44 13.93 37.04
C ALA A 44 39.31 13.03 38.27
N VAL A 45 39.32 13.63 39.46
CA VAL A 45 39.06 12.93 40.73
C VAL A 45 37.56 13.04 41.04
N PRO A 46 36.79 11.93 41.04
CA PRO A 46 35.37 11.96 41.32
C PRO A 46 35.10 12.49 42.73
N LYS A 47 34.21 13.47 42.86
CA LYS A 47 33.71 13.92 44.16
C LYS A 47 32.72 12.87 44.70
N PRO A 48 32.80 12.47 45.98
CA PRO A 48 31.86 11.52 46.56
C PRO A 48 30.44 12.12 46.51
N ARG A 49 29.55 11.46 45.76
CA ARG A 49 28.16 11.92 45.55
C ARG A 49 27.17 11.16 46.43
N ASP A 50 27.33 9.84 46.52
CA ASP A 50 26.41 8.93 47.23
C ASP A 50 27.22 8.05 48.21
N ASN A 51 26.58 7.57 49.29
CA ASN A 51 27.16 6.59 50.22
C ASN A 51 27.06 5.13 49.71
N LYS A 52 27.04 4.93 48.39
CA LYS A 52 26.96 3.59 47.77
C LYS A 52 28.33 3.18 47.25
N GLU A 53 28.87 2.10 47.79
CA GLU A 53 30.10 1.50 47.30
C GLU A 53 29.87 0.86 45.92
N ARG A 54 30.82 1.09 45.01
CA ARG A 54 30.83 0.51 43.66
C ARG A 54 32.15 -0.24 43.47
N PRO A 55 32.31 -1.41 44.11
CA PRO A 55 33.57 -2.16 44.05
C PRO A 55 33.81 -2.72 42.65
N VAL A 56 35.07 -3.04 42.36
CA VAL A 56 35.44 -3.72 41.11
C VAL A 56 35.03 -5.19 41.23
N CYS A 57 34.16 -5.66 40.33
CA CYS A 57 33.73 -7.06 40.30
C CYS A 57 34.58 -7.87 39.31
N ILE A 58 35.64 -8.51 39.83
CA ILE A 58 36.50 -9.42 39.05
C ILE A 58 36.20 -10.86 39.48
N PRO A 59 35.72 -11.73 38.57
CA PRO A 59 35.49 -13.13 38.90
C PRO A 59 36.79 -13.84 39.34
N PRO A 60 36.75 -14.72 40.36
CA PRO A 60 37.94 -15.38 40.91
C PRO A 60 38.68 -16.22 39.86
N ALA A 61 37.95 -16.83 38.93
CA ALA A 61 38.52 -17.61 37.83
C ALA A 61 39.53 -16.83 36.98
N VAL A 62 39.37 -15.50 36.83
CA VAL A 62 40.30 -14.65 36.07
C VAL A 62 41.59 -14.42 36.85
N LEU A 63 41.51 -14.26 38.17
CA LEU A 63 42.67 -14.07 39.04
C LEU A 63 43.52 -15.34 39.11
N GLU A 64 42.87 -16.50 39.25
CA GLU A 64 43.51 -17.81 39.21
C GLU A 64 44.13 -18.11 37.85
N ALA A 65 43.45 -17.75 36.75
CA ALA A 65 43.98 -17.90 35.41
C ALA A 65 45.23 -17.02 35.20
N ARG A 66 45.25 -15.79 35.74
CA ARG A 66 46.40 -14.89 35.66
C ARG A 66 47.59 -15.41 36.47
N ALA A 67 47.36 -15.95 37.66
CA ALA A 67 48.41 -16.56 38.49
C ALA A 67 49.03 -17.78 37.79
N ASN A 68 48.21 -18.57 37.10
CA ASN A 68 48.64 -19.79 36.41
C ASN A 68 49.08 -19.56 34.95
N ALA A 69 49.08 -18.31 34.46
CA ALA A 69 49.34 -18.00 33.04
C ALA A 69 50.75 -18.38 32.58
N ALA A 70 51.74 -18.39 33.47
CA ALA A 70 53.11 -18.81 33.15
C ALA A 70 53.28 -20.33 33.07
N ALA A 71 52.35 -21.11 33.65
CA ALA A 71 52.45 -22.56 33.79
C ALA A 71 51.48 -23.34 32.88
N LYS A 72 50.44 -22.70 32.33
CA LYS A 72 49.45 -23.39 31.49
C LYS A 72 49.88 -23.47 30.02
N GLU A 73 49.75 -24.67 29.46
CA GLU A 73 49.81 -24.90 28.02
C GLU A 73 48.74 -24.08 27.28
N LYS A 74 49.09 -23.61 26.08
CA LYS A 74 48.18 -22.81 25.25
C LYS A 74 46.99 -23.69 24.85
N LYS A 75 45.79 -23.33 25.30
CA LYS A 75 44.55 -23.97 24.84
C LYS A 75 44.42 -23.77 23.34
N LYS A 76 44.02 -24.84 22.63
CA LYS A 76 43.62 -24.74 21.21
C LYS A 76 42.49 -23.71 21.09
N LEU A 77 42.69 -22.75 20.20
CA LEU A 77 41.69 -21.74 19.88
C LEU A 77 40.87 -22.21 18.68
N GLU A 78 39.70 -21.59 18.47
CA GLU A 78 38.88 -21.88 17.27
C GLU A 78 39.63 -21.63 15.96
N LYS A 79 40.61 -20.72 15.97
CA LYS A 79 41.52 -20.48 14.86
C LYS A 79 42.41 -21.68 14.53
N ASP A 80 42.83 -22.43 15.54
CA ASP A 80 43.65 -23.63 15.34
C ASP A 80 42.77 -24.75 14.76
N PHE A 81 41.54 -24.90 15.26
CA PHE A 81 40.55 -25.83 14.70
C PHE A 81 40.16 -25.51 13.25
N GLU A 82 40.06 -24.23 12.91
CA GLU A 82 39.82 -23.78 11.54
C GLU A 82 40.98 -24.19 10.61
N GLN A 83 42.23 -24.02 11.05
CA GLN A 83 43.40 -24.42 10.27
C GLN A 83 43.47 -25.94 10.08
N GLU A 84 43.13 -26.72 11.12
CA GLU A 84 43.08 -28.18 11.06
C GLU A 84 41.98 -28.70 10.10
N ASN A 85 40.84 -28.01 10.03
CA ASN A 85 39.64 -28.47 9.29
C ASN A 85 39.45 -27.86 7.90
N GLY A 86 40.52 -27.41 7.24
CA GLY A 86 40.49 -26.95 5.85
C GLY A 86 40.55 -25.44 5.64
N GLY A 87 40.77 -24.67 6.71
CA GLY A 87 41.08 -23.24 6.66
C GLY A 87 39.87 -22.33 6.36
N ALA A 88 40.19 -21.05 6.19
CA ALA A 88 39.21 -20.00 6.01
C ALA A 88 38.38 -20.19 4.73
N GLY A 89 37.06 -20.28 4.89
CA GLY A 89 36.10 -20.43 3.80
C GLY A 89 35.61 -21.85 3.55
N VAL A 90 36.28 -22.87 4.08
CA VAL A 90 35.80 -24.28 4.04
C VAL A 90 35.25 -24.70 5.40
N TYR A 91 35.93 -24.33 6.48
CA TYR A 91 35.46 -24.62 7.83
C TYR A 91 34.18 -23.84 8.18
N SER A 92 33.14 -24.56 8.61
CA SER A 92 31.92 -23.97 9.15
C SER A 92 31.84 -24.23 10.66
N ALA A 93 32.01 -23.18 11.46
CA ALA A 93 31.90 -23.27 12.91
C ALA A 93 30.42 -23.39 13.31
N SER A 94 30.04 -24.50 13.96
CA SER A 94 28.70 -24.62 14.55
C SER A 94 28.60 -23.70 15.78
N LEU A 95 27.64 -22.78 15.73
CA LEU A 95 27.32 -21.86 16.82
C LEU A 95 26.72 -22.60 18.03
N LYS A 96 26.07 -23.74 17.78
CA LYS A 96 25.39 -24.54 18.81
C LYS A 96 26.38 -25.22 19.77
N LYS A 97 27.63 -25.48 19.35
CA LYS A 97 28.66 -26.21 20.11
C LYS A 97 28.89 -25.73 21.55
N HIS A 98 28.76 -24.43 21.80
CA HIS A 98 29.06 -23.82 23.10
C HIS A 98 27.81 -23.47 23.92
N TYR A 99 26.62 -23.92 23.51
CA TYR A 99 25.42 -23.73 24.31
C TYR A 99 25.50 -24.55 25.60
N MET A 100 25.01 -23.96 26.70
CA MET A 100 24.87 -24.63 27.98
C MET A 100 23.39 -24.96 28.14
N LEU A 101 23.02 -26.22 27.92
CA LEU A 101 21.67 -26.74 28.06
C LEU A 101 21.65 -27.76 29.21
N ALA A 102 20.45 -28.22 29.61
CA ALA A 102 20.32 -29.22 30.68
C ALA A 102 20.91 -30.57 30.23
N ASP A 103 20.54 -31.02 29.04
CA ASP A 103 21.16 -32.16 28.37
C ASP A 103 22.07 -31.70 27.23
N ASP A 104 23.08 -32.48 26.86
CA ASP A 104 23.94 -32.14 25.71
C ASP A 104 23.43 -32.75 24.39
N GLU A 105 22.51 -33.72 24.46
CA GLU A 105 22.02 -34.48 23.30
C GLU A 105 21.16 -33.61 22.36
N TRP A 106 20.21 -32.85 22.93
CA TRP A 106 19.33 -31.94 22.20
C TRP A 106 20.00 -30.65 21.70
N LYS A 107 21.32 -30.52 21.82
CA LYS A 107 22.06 -29.32 21.41
C LYS A 107 21.97 -29.07 19.90
N GLU A 108 21.88 -30.14 19.11
CA GLU A 108 21.80 -30.06 17.66
C GLU A 108 20.36 -30.03 17.13
N ASP A 109 19.36 -30.23 18.00
CA ASP A 109 17.94 -30.24 17.61
C ASP A 109 17.52 -28.92 16.96
N ILE A 110 16.53 -29.01 16.07
CA ILE A 110 15.99 -27.88 15.31
C ILE A 110 14.64 -27.51 15.91
N LEU A 111 14.55 -26.31 16.48
CA LEU A 111 13.30 -25.78 17.02
C LEU A 111 12.41 -25.28 15.86
N PRO A 112 11.15 -25.75 15.73
CA PRO A 112 10.25 -25.25 14.71
C PRO A 112 9.92 -23.78 14.96
N GLU A 113 10.10 -22.92 13.95
CA GLU A 113 9.86 -21.48 14.08
C GLU A 113 8.40 -21.10 13.78
N ILE A 114 7.78 -21.74 12.78
CA ILE A 114 6.45 -21.40 12.29
C ILE A 114 5.58 -22.65 12.21
N LEU A 115 4.38 -22.56 12.77
CA LEU A 115 3.34 -23.59 12.71
C LEU A 115 2.01 -22.92 12.31
N ASP A 116 1.36 -23.39 11.23
CA ASP A 116 0.05 -22.91 10.75
C ASP A 116 -0.09 -21.38 10.69
N GLY A 117 0.96 -20.70 10.21
CA GLY A 117 0.99 -19.24 10.06
C GLY A 117 1.24 -18.46 11.35
N HIS A 118 1.46 -19.14 12.48
CA HIS A 118 1.80 -18.56 13.76
C HIS A 118 3.25 -18.85 14.14
N ASN A 119 3.87 -17.94 14.89
CA ASN A 119 5.24 -18.11 15.38
C ASN A 119 5.23 -18.94 16.66
N VAL A 120 6.00 -20.03 16.71
CA VAL A 120 6.08 -20.92 17.87
C VAL A 120 6.67 -20.20 19.08
N ALA A 121 7.63 -19.29 18.87
CA ALA A 121 8.27 -18.56 19.97
C ALA A 121 7.31 -17.68 20.78
N ASP A 122 6.18 -17.28 20.19
CA ASP A 122 5.16 -16.48 20.88
C ASP A 122 4.35 -17.32 21.89
N PHE A 123 4.43 -18.65 21.81
CA PHE A 123 3.73 -19.61 22.67
C PHE A 123 4.68 -20.41 23.58
N LEU A 124 5.96 -20.07 23.65
CA LEU A 124 6.91 -20.72 24.55
C LEU A 124 6.88 -20.08 25.94
N ASP A 125 6.03 -20.60 26.81
CA ASP A 125 5.94 -20.21 28.23
C ASP A 125 6.19 -21.41 29.16
N PRO A 126 6.83 -21.22 30.33
CA PRO A 126 7.03 -22.30 31.29
C PRO A 126 5.70 -22.86 31.83
N ASP A 127 4.65 -22.03 31.89
CA ASP A 127 3.36 -22.36 32.51
C ASP A 127 2.26 -22.65 31.47
N ILE A 128 2.63 -22.97 30.22
CA ILE A 128 1.65 -23.11 29.13
C ILE A 128 0.63 -24.23 29.38
N LEU A 129 1.05 -25.33 30.00
CA LEU A 129 0.16 -26.45 30.29
C LEU A 129 -0.94 -26.07 31.27
N GLU A 130 -0.62 -25.31 32.32
CA GLU A 130 -1.61 -24.85 33.30
C GLU A 130 -2.65 -23.94 32.65
N ARG A 131 -2.22 -23.03 31.76
CA ARG A 131 -3.13 -22.16 31.01
C ARG A 131 -3.99 -22.92 30.01
N CYS A 132 -3.47 -23.96 29.37
CA CYS A 132 -4.26 -24.83 28.50
C CYS A 132 -5.34 -25.57 29.28
N GLU A 133 -5.04 -26.10 30.46
CA GLU A 133 -6.04 -26.75 31.30
C GLU A 133 -7.13 -25.79 31.78
N GLU A 134 -6.78 -24.53 32.08
CA GLU A 134 -7.77 -23.49 32.40
C GLU A 134 -8.71 -23.20 31.22
N LEU A 135 -8.16 -23.09 30.02
CA LEU A 135 -8.93 -22.89 28.80
C LEU A 135 -9.84 -24.08 28.48
N GLU A 136 -9.36 -25.31 28.62
CA GLU A 136 -10.17 -26.52 28.40
C GLU A 136 -11.35 -26.59 29.38
N ARG A 137 -11.17 -26.17 30.64
CA ARG A 137 -12.27 -26.07 31.61
C ARG A 137 -13.30 -24.99 31.21
N GLU A 138 -12.85 -23.85 30.71
CA GLU A 138 -13.75 -22.79 30.22
C GLU A 138 -14.50 -23.22 28.96
N GLU A 139 -13.83 -23.84 28.00
CA GLU A 139 -14.45 -24.35 26.77
C GLU A 139 -15.46 -25.46 27.07
N GLY A 140 -15.18 -26.34 28.04
CA GLY A 140 -16.14 -27.35 28.49
C GLY A 140 -17.46 -26.74 28.99
N LEU A 141 -17.38 -25.69 29.83
CA LEU A 141 -18.56 -24.97 30.29
C LEU A 141 -19.30 -24.28 29.13
N ARG A 142 -18.58 -23.68 28.19
CA ARG A 142 -19.13 -23.04 26.99
C ARG A 142 -19.87 -24.04 26.10
N LEU A 143 -19.32 -25.23 25.90
CA LEU A 143 -19.92 -26.28 25.07
C LEU A 143 -21.20 -26.84 25.71
N GLU A 144 -21.24 -26.96 27.05
CA GLU A 144 -22.46 -27.31 27.77
C GLU A 144 -23.56 -26.25 27.61
N GLU A 145 -23.19 -24.96 27.66
CA GLU A 145 -24.12 -23.86 27.39
C GLU A 145 -24.61 -23.85 25.95
N GLU A 146 -23.73 -24.08 24.98
CA GLU A 146 -24.07 -24.13 23.55
C GLU A 146 -24.95 -25.34 23.24
N ALA A 147 -24.64 -26.52 23.79
CA ALA A 147 -25.48 -27.71 23.68
C ALA A 147 -26.86 -27.49 24.32
N ALA A 148 -26.94 -26.75 25.44
CA ALA A 148 -28.21 -26.34 26.01
C ALA A 148 -28.98 -25.40 25.06
N GLN A 149 -28.31 -24.41 24.46
CA GLN A 149 -28.93 -23.46 23.51
C GLN A 149 -29.39 -24.13 22.20
N ASP A 150 -28.61 -25.05 21.65
CA ASP A 150 -28.97 -25.83 20.47
C ASP A 150 -30.11 -26.80 20.76
N ALA A 151 -30.17 -27.41 21.95
CA ALA A 151 -31.32 -28.19 22.39
C ALA A 151 -32.61 -27.34 22.54
N PHE A 152 -32.49 -26.03 22.78
CA PHE A 152 -33.62 -25.08 22.78
C PHE A 152 -33.99 -24.57 21.37
N GLN A 153 -33.17 -24.79 20.33
CA GLN A 153 -33.54 -24.53 18.94
C GLN A 153 -34.37 -25.69 18.38
N ILE A 154 -35.55 -25.91 18.96
CA ILE A 154 -36.56 -26.84 18.45
C ILE A 154 -37.17 -26.27 17.16
N ASP A 155 -36.91 -26.96 16.04
CA ASP A 155 -37.72 -27.13 14.84
C ASP A 155 -38.61 -25.95 14.39
N GLY A 156 -37.98 -24.93 13.80
CA GLY A 156 -38.68 -24.01 12.90
C GLY A 156 -39.01 -24.73 11.59
N HIS A 157 -40.21 -25.32 11.50
CA HIS A 157 -40.82 -25.97 10.32
C HIS A 157 -39.99 -25.87 9.03
N GLU A 158 -39.36 -26.99 8.64
CA GLU A 158 -38.64 -27.08 7.37
C GLU A 158 -39.54 -26.67 6.21
N LEU A 159 -39.11 -25.65 5.48
CA LEU A 159 -39.79 -25.14 4.30
C LEU A 159 -39.98 -26.30 3.30
N THR A 160 -41.22 -26.60 2.91
CA THR A 160 -41.50 -27.71 1.97
C THR A 160 -40.75 -27.51 0.65
N GLU A 161 -40.44 -28.59 -0.06
CA GLU A 161 -39.68 -28.51 -1.31
C GLU A 161 -40.33 -27.56 -2.34
N GLU A 162 -41.66 -27.52 -2.38
CA GLU A 162 -42.44 -26.59 -3.19
C GLU A 162 -42.19 -25.12 -2.81
N GLN A 163 -42.16 -24.81 -1.52
CA GLN A 163 -41.88 -23.47 -1.02
C GLN A 163 -40.42 -23.05 -1.30
N LYS A 164 -39.45 -23.97 -1.22
CA LYS A 164 -38.05 -23.74 -1.62
C LYS A 164 -37.95 -23.39 -3.12
N GLN A 165 -38.68 -24.12 -3.97
CA GLN A 165 -38.72 -23.85 -5.42
C GLN A 165 -39.37 -22.49 -5.73
N ILE A 166 -40.49 -22.15 -5.08
CA ILE A 166 -41.13 -20.83 -5.21
C ILE A 166 -40.19 -19.71 -4.76
N LEU A 167 -39.49 -19.89 -3.63
CA LEU A 167 -38.54 -18.91 -3.11
C LEU A 167 -37.35 -18.72 -4.07
N ALA A 168 -36.85 -19.80 -4.68
CA ALA A 168 -35.83 -19.72 -5.73
C ALA A 168 -36.34 -18.97 -6.97
N GLN A 169 -37.59 -19.19 -7.41
CA GLN A 169 -38.20 -18.46 -8.51
C GLN A 169 -38.35 -16.96 -8.18
N ILE A 170 -38.76 -16.62 -6.94
CA ILE A 170 -38.85 -15.22 -6.48
C ILE A 170 -37.47 -14.56 -6.48
N ARG A 171 -36.43 -15.23 -5.95
CA ARG A 171 -35.05 -14.72 -5.96
C ARG A 171 -34.53 -14.48 -7.38
N LYS A 172 -34.77 -15.42 -8.30
CA LYS A 172 -34.41 -15.27 -9.74
C LYS A 172 -35.16 -14.10 -10.39
N LYS A 173 -36.46 -13.95 -10.14
CA LYS A 173 -37.25 -12.83 -10.69
C LYS A 173 -36.80 -11.48 -10.12
N LYS A 174 -36.45 -11.43 -8.83
CA LYS A 174 -35.92 -10.23 -8.17
C LYS A 174 -34.54 -9.85 -8.71
N SER A 175 -33.65 -10.82 -8.94
CA SER A 175 -32.32 -10.54 -9.52
C SER A 175 -32.42 -9.99 -10.94
N LEU A 176 -33.29 -10.55 -11.79
CA LEU A 176 -33.56 -10.03 -13.14
C LEU A 176 -34.09 -8.59 -13.12
N LEU A 177 -35.05 -8.28 -12.24
CA LEU A 177 -35.57 -6.91 -12.08
C LEU A 177 -34.48 -5.92 -11.66
N ILE A 178 -33.60 -6.32 -10.74
CA ILE A 178 -32.47 -5.49 -10.30
C ILE A 178 -31.47 -5.26 -11.45
N GLN A 179 -31.15 -6.31 -12.22
CA GLN A 179 -30.25 -6.20 -13.38
C GLN A 179 -30.84 -5.27 -14.45
N GLU A 180 -32.12 -5.40 -14.79
CA GLU A 180 -32.80 -4.48 -15.72
C GLU A 180 -32.75 -3.03 -15.22
N HIS A 181 -33.01 -2.81 -13.93
CA HIS A 181 -32.96 -1.49 -13.33
C HIS A 181 -31.53 -0.91 -13.35
N ARG A 182 -30.50 -1.71 -13.08
CA ARG A 182 -29.09 -1.31 -13.21
C ARG A 182 -28.74 -0.93 -14.65
N MET A 183 -29.19 -1.70 -15.65
CA MET A 183 -28.98 -1.37 -17.07
C MET A 183 -29.68 -0.06 -17.49
N LYS A 184 -30.89 0.19 -16.95
CA LYS A 184 -31.63 1.45 -17.14
C LYS A 184 -30.96 2.64 -16.45
N LYS A 185 -30.31 2.44 -15.29
CA LYS A 185 -29.57 3.50 -14.56
C LYS A 185 -28.16 3.74 -15.11
N ARG A 186 -27.44 2.73 -15.59
CA ARG A 186 -26.09 2.87 -16.18
C ARG A 186 -26.08 3.79 -17.41
N THR A 187 -27.19 3.83 -18.12
CA THR A 187 -27.39 4.77 -19.24
C THR A 187 -27.81 6.19 -18.81
N ALA A 188 -28.19 6.38 -17.54
CA ALA A 188 -28.62 7.66 -16.97
C ALA A 188 -27.46 8.54 -16.46
N GLU A 189 -26.32 7.95 -16.10
CA GLU A 189 -25.11 8.70 -15.70
C GLU A 189 -24.48 9.46 -16.87
N SER A 190 -24.66 8.98 -18.10
CA SER A 190 -24.12 9.60 -19.32
C SER A 190 -25.16 10.38 -20.15
N ARG A 191 -26.47 10.17 -19.93
CA ARG A 191 -27.55 10.78 -20.72
C ARG A 191 -28.80 11.03 -19.87
N PRO A 192 -29.56 12.11 -20.08
CA PRO A 192 -30.80 12.35 -19.36
C PRO A 192 -31.87 11.28 -19.68
N ILE A 193 -32.64 10.87 -18.66
CA ILE A 193 -33.74 9.91 -18.80
C ILE A 193 -34.84 10.55 -19.66
N VAL A 194 -35.18 9.89 -20.78
CA VAL A 194 -36.23 10.37 -21.68
C VAL A 194 -37.61 10.13 -21.04
N PRO A 195 -38.48 11.14 -20.93
CA PRO A 195 -39.83 10.96 -20.43
C PRO A 195 -40.61 9.91 -21.22
N ARG A 196 -41.35 9.04 -20.53
CA ARG A 196 -42.09 7.90 -21.11
C ARG A 196 -42.99 8.26 -22.31
N LYS A 197 -43.49 9.49 -22.37
CA LYS A 197 -44.30 10.02 -23.49
C LYS A 197 -43.58 10.04 -24.84
N PHE A 198 -42.25 10.06 -24.84
CA PHE A 198 -41.45 10.02 -26.06
C PHE A 198 -40.88 8.59 -26.22
N ASP A 199 -41.56 7.77 -27.01
CA ASP A 199 -41.19 6.37 -27.25
C ASP A 199 -39.90 6.25 -28.09
N LYS A 200 -38.75 6.43 -27.43
CA LYS A 200 -37.42 6.37 -28.08
C LYS A 200 -37.13 5.00 -28.69
N ASP A 201 -37.54 3.94 -27.99
CA ASP A 201 -37.19 2.57 -28.33
C ASP A 201 -38.29 1.87 -29.18
N ARG A 202 -39.37 2.59 -29.53
CA ARG A 202 -40.56 2.04 -30.23
C ARG A 202 -41.15 0.82 -29.53
N LYS A 203 -41.13 0.85 -28.20
CA LYS A 203 -41.46 -0.27 -27.33
C LYS A 203 -42.93 -0.25 -26.90
N PHE A 204 -43.67 0.84 -27.08
CA PHE A 204 -45.09 0.95 -26.74
C PHE A 204 -45.99 0.48 -27.88
N THR A 205 -45.86 -0.79 -28.25
CA THR A 205 -46.74 -1.44 -29.23
C THR A 205 -47.96 -2.07 -28.54
N ALA A 206 -49.10 -2.08 -29.24
CA ALA A 206 -50.33 -2.73 -28.75
C ALA A 206 -50.09 -4.22 -28.46
N GLU A 207 -49.27 -4.89 -29.28
CA GLU A 207 -48.92 -6.29 -29.13
C GLU A 207 -48.12 -6.57 -27.85
N ARG A 208 -47.12 -5.74 -27.53
CA ARG A 208 -46.35 -5.89 -26.29
C ARG A 208 -47.22 -5.61 -25.06
N MET A 209 -48.09 -4.60 -25.12
CA MET A 209 -49.04 -4.30 -24.06
C MET A 209 -49.94 -5.51 -23.78
N GLY A 210 -50.47 -6.15 -24.84
CA GLY A 210 -51.27 -7.36 -24.72
C GLY A 210 -50.53 -8.49 -24.02
N ARG A 211 -49.31 -8.82 -24.48
CA ARG A 211 -48.48 -9.88 -23.88
C ARG A 211 -48.17 -9.63 -22.39
N GLN A 212 -47.90 -8.39 -22.00
CA GLN A 212 -47.61 -8.05 -20.59
C GLN A 212 -48.87 -8.14 -19.71
N LEU A 213 -50.03 -7.71 -20.21
CA LEU A 213 -51.29 -7.82 -19.47
C LEU A 213 -51.69 -9.29 -19.27
N SER A 214 -51.57 -10.11 -20.31
CA SER A 214 -51.81 -11.55 -20.23
C SER A 214 -50.85 -12.23 -19.25
N SER A 215 -49.56 -11.87 -19.26
CA SER A 215 -48.58 -12.38 -18.28
C SER A 215 -48.87 -11.96 -16.84
N MET A 216 -49.62 -10.88 -16.63
CA MET A 216 -50.09 -10.44 -15.30
C MET A 216 -51.49 -10.99 -14.96
N GLY A 217 -52.07 -11.83 -15.84
CA GLY A 217 -53.40 -12.42 -15.64
C GLY A 217 -54.58 -11.47 -15.94
N LYS A 218 -54.38 -10.41 -16.73
CA LYS A 218 -55.44 -9.48 -17.15
C LYS A 218 -55.80 -9.68 -18.62
N ASP A 219 -57.09 -9.64 -18.96
CA ASP A 219 -57.57 -9.78 -20.33
C ASP A 219 -57.23 -8.53 -21.19
N PRO A 220 -56.50 -8.67 -22.31
CA PRO A 220 -56.09 -7.54 -23.15
C PRO A 220 -57.13 -7.11 -24.21
N SER A 221 -58.24 -7.84 -24.37
CA SER A 221 -59.26 -7.65 -25.43
C SER A 221 -59.70 -6.19 -25.60
N ALA A 222 -60.26 -5.58 -24.55
CA ALA A 222 -60.77 -4.20 -24.55
C ALA A 222 -59.67 -3.14 -24.81
N ALA A 223 -58.44 -3.40 -24.38
CA ALA A 223 -57.31 -2.48 -24.57
C ALA A 223 -56.79 -2.50 -26.02
N LEU A 224 -56.77 -3.69 -26.64
CA LEU A 224 -56.35 -3.88 -28.03
C LEU A 224 -57.35 -3.27 -29.01
N GLU A 225 -58.65 -3.44 -28.77
CA GLU A 225 -59.72 -2.86 -29.59
C GLU A 225 -59.65 -1.32 -29.60
N ARG A 226 -59.46 -0.72 -28.42
CA ARG A 226 -59.27 0.73 -28.30
C ARG A 226 -58.00 1.22 -29.01
N ALA A 227 -56.91 0.47 -28.97
CA ALA A 227 -55.67 0.83 -29.66
C ALA A 227 -55.81 0.70 -31.20
N ARG A 228 -56.51 -0.33 -31.67
CA ARG A 228 -56.81 -0.56 -33.09
C ARG A 228 -57.77 0.49 -33.66
N SER A 229 -58.80 0.89 -32.91
CA SER A 229 -59.74 1.93 -33.36
C SER A 229 -59.10 3.32 -33.58
N LYS A 230 -57.95 3.60 -32.94
CA LYS A 230 -57.21 4.87 -33.09
C LYS A 230 -56.20 4.89 -34.24
N SER A 231 -55.97 3.78 -34.95
CA SER A 231 -55.11 3.79 -36.14
C SER A 231 -55.84 4.49 -37.30
N ARG A 232 -55.61 5.80 -37.48
CA ARG A 232 -56.03 6.51 -38.71
C ARG A 232 -55.37 5.84 -39.91
N GLY A 233 -56.19 5.55 -40.92
CA GLY A 233 -55.84 4.75 -42.10
C GLY A 233 -54.59 5.22 -42.85
N ARG A 234 -53.99 4.26 -43.55
CA ARG A 234 -52.89 4.40 -44.50
C ARG A 234 -53.08 5.66 -45.35
N LYS A 235 -52.16 6.62 -45.27
CA LYS A 235 -52.17 7.79 -46.16
C LYS A 235 -52.08 7.30 -47.61
N ARG A 236 -53.03 7.74 -48.46
CA ARG A 236 -52.86 7.71 -49.92
C ARG A 236 -51.63 8.54 -50.27
N GLU A 237 -50.70 7.96 -51.02
CA GLU A 237 -49.64 8.70 -51.68
C GLU A 237 -50.29 9.75 -52.59
N ARG A 238 -50.04 11.03 -52.31
CA ARG A 238 -50.30 12.10 -53.27
C ARG A 238 -49.08 12.20 -54.16
N SER A 239 -49.27 11.84 -55.42
CA SER A 239 -48.36 12.15 -56.51
C SER A 239 -48.12 13.66 -56.60
N LEU A 240 -46.85 14.05 -56.55
CA LEU A 240 -46.36 15.25 -57.23
C LEU A 240 -45.46 14.75 -58.36
N SER A 241 -46.02 14.71 -59.56
CA SER A 241 -45.33 14.37 -60.79
C SER A 241 -44.50 15.55 -61.31
N ARG A 242 -43.30 15.22 -61.82
CA ARG A 242 -42.61 15.83 -62.97
C ARG A 242 -41.97 17.22 -62.80
N ALA A 243 -40.65 17.21 -62.63
CA ALA A 243 -39.73 17.94 -63.49
C ALA A 243 -38.38 17.19 -63.55
N ALA A 244 -37.75 17.23 -64.72
CA ALA A 244 -36.48 16.63 -65.13
C ALA A 244 -36.49 15.11 -65.35
N ALA A 245 -36.80 14.73 -66.60
CA ALA A 245 -36.26 13.53 -67.20
C ALA A 245 -34.91 13.86 -67.85
N ASP A 246 -34.01 12.90 -67.70
CA ASP A 246 -32.84 12.58 -68.53
C ASP A 246 -31.50 13.27 -68.25
N GLY A 247 -30.48 12.42 -68.11
CA GLY A 247 -29.14 12.73 -67.62
C GLY A 247 -28.54 11.52 -66.92
N ASP A 248 -28.15 10.53 -67.72
CA ASP A 248 -27.38 9.33 -67.37
C ASP A 248 -26.03 9.73 -66.74
N GLU A 249 -25.83 9.50 -65.44
CA GLU A 249 -24.49 9.44 -64.85
C GLU A 249 -24.48 8.60 -63.57
N MET A 250 -23.67 7.54 -63.59
CA MET A 250 -23.39 6.65 -62.47
C MET A 250 -22.51 7.37 -61.44
N GLU A 251 -22.96 7.52 -60.19
CA GLU A 251 -22.01 7.73 -59.09
C GLU A 251 -22.49 7.20 -57.73
N ILE A 252 -21.51 6.60 -57.06
CA ILE A 252 -21.56 5.83 -55.82
C ILE A 252 -21.29 6.78 -54.64
N ASP A 253 -22.04 6.57 -53.57
CA ASP A 253 -21.77 6.94 -52.18
C ASP A 253 -22.07 8.36 -51.65
N GLY A 254 -22.55 8.38 -50.39
CA GLY A 254 -22.31 9.48 -49.45
C GLY A 254 -23.14 10.75 -49.58
N GLN A 255 -24.47 10.69 -49.41
CA GLN A 255 -25.29 11.89 -49.23
C GLN A 255 -24.87 12.69 -47.97
N GLN A 256 -24.15 13.79 -48.23
CA GLN A 256 -24.04 14.93 -47.33
C GLN A 256 -25.44 15.50 -47.06
N SER A 257 -25.95 15.31 -45.85
CA SER A 257 -27.08 16.08 -45.35
C SER A 257 -26.59 17.14 -44.36
N ASN A 258 -26.25 18.31 -44.91
CA ASN A 258 -26.27 19.54 -44.16
C ASN A 258 -27.71 19.86 -43.74
N LYS A 259 -28.10 19.52 -42.50
CA LYS A 259 -29.23 20.20 -41.84
C LYS A 259 -29.01 20.32 -40.34
N LYS A 260 -28.54 21.51 -39.97
CA LYS A 260 -28.43 22.11 -38.64
C LYS A 260 -29.75 22.04 -37.86
N LEU A 261 -30.06 20.90 -37.25
CA LEU A 261 -31.21 20.77 -36.34
C LEU A 261 -30.86 19.84 -35.18
N ARG A 262 -29.88 20.24 -34.36
CA ARG A 262 -29.69 19.71 -32.99
C ARG A 262 -28.66 20.53 -32.22
N LEU A 263 -29.06 21.67 -31.67
CA LEU A 263 -28.34 22.37 -30.60
C LEU A 263 -29.32 23.23 -29.81
N ARG A 264 -29.87 22.65 -28.73
CA ARG A 264 -30.47 23.42 -27.62
C ARG A 264 -30.16 22.71 -26.31
N SER A 265 -29.22 23.28 -25.56
CA SER A 265 -29.30 23.52 -24.10
C SER A 265 -27.91 23.76 -23.52
N ARG A 266 -27.41 24.98 -23.65
CA ARG A 266 -26.57 25.58 -22.62
C ARG A 266 -26.53 27.08 -22.85
N SER A 267 -26.92 27.82 -21.82
CA SER A 267 -26.75 29.25 -21.67
C SER A 267 -25.40 29.72 -22.21
N ARG A 268 -25.39 30.31 -23.40
CA ARG A 268 -24.40 31.32 -23.77
C ARG A 268 -25.20 32.54 -24.23
N SER A 269 -25.07 33.60 -23.43
CA SER A 269 -25.22 34.96 -23.90
C SER A 269 -24.61 35.09 -25.30
N LYS A 270 -25.34 35.77 -26.19
CA LYS A 270 -24.95 36.02 -27.58
C LYS A 270 -23.48 36.49 -27.62
N SER A 271 -22.57 35.72 -28.23
CA SER A 271 -21.28 36.27 -28.63
C SER A 271 -20.63 35.41 -29.71
N ARG A 272 -20.20 36.12 -30.75
CA ARG A 272 -19.46 35.77 -31.96
C ARG A 272 -18.54 34.55 -31.88
N ALA A 273 -18.26 33.98 -33.05
CA ALA A 273 -17.36 32.83 -33.17
C ALA A 273 -15.97 33.20 -32.57
N PRO A 274 -15.32 32.31 -31.80
CA PRO A 274 -14.03 32.58 -31.16
C PRO A 274 -12.91 33.00 -32.12
N GLU A 275 -13.09 32.74 -33.41
CA GLU A 275 -12.12 32.98 -34.47
C GLU A 275 -12.25 34.37 -35.12
N GLU A 276 -13.32 35.11 -34.82
CA GLU A 276 -13.57 36.45 -35.34
C GLU A 276 -12.71 37.47 -34.59
N VAL A 277 -11.94 38.28 -35.30
CA VAL A 277 -11.06 39.31 -34.70
C VAL A 277 -11.92 40.46 -34.23
N THR A 278 -11.75 40.86 -32.97
CA THR A 278 -12.40 42.06 -32.43
C THR A 278 -11.41 43.22 -32.43
N PRO A 279 -11.88 44.45 -32.75
CA PRO A 279 -11.05 45.64 -32.64
C PRO A 279 -10.48 45.78 -31.22
N GLY A 280 -9.15 45.89 -31.09
CA GLY A 280 -8.44 45.98 -29.81
C GLY A 280 -7.72 44.71 -29.33
N GLU A 281 -7.93 43.55 -29.97
CA GLU A 281 -7.24 42.29 -29.60
C GLU A 281 -5.80 42.16 -30.14
N GLY A 282 -5.34 43.08 -31.01
CA GLY A 282 -3.97 43.09 -31.53
C GLY A 282 -3.64 42.04 -32.60
N PHE A 283 -4.65 41.35 -33.17
CA PHE A 283 -4.47 40.47 -34.33
C PHE A 283 -4.79 41.19 -35.63
N LYS A 284 -3.99 40.97 -36.68
CA LYS A 284 -4.19 41.56 -38.00
C LYS A 284 -5.41 40.96 -38.71
N ASP A 285 -5.50 39.63 -38.76
CA ASP A 285 -6.53 38.88 -39.50
C ASP A 285 -7.07 37.69 -38.69
N SER A 286 -8.26 37.20 -39.07
CA SER A 286 -8.87 35.99 -38.49
C SER A 286 -7.97 34.76 -38.62
N ALA A 287 -7.21 34.65 -39.72
CA ALA A 287 -6.22 33.59 -39.91
C ALA A 287 -5.10 33.63 -38.85
N GLN A 288 -4.64 34.83 -38.44
CA GLN A 288 -3.63 34.99 -37.41
C GLN A 288 -4.19 34.61 -36.03
N LYS A 289 -5.45 35.00 -35.73
CA LYS A 289 -6.14 34.61 -34.50
C LYS A 289 -6.34 33.10 -34.40
N LYS A 290 -6.74 32.43 -35.49
CA LYS A 290 -6.83 30.95 -35.56
C LYS A 290 -5.48 30.28 -35.30
N LYS A 291 -4.39 30.79 -35.88
CA LYS A 291 -3.02 30.30 -35.62
C LYS A 291 -2.64 30.48 -34.15
N ALA A 292 -2.97 31.61 -33.53
CA ALA A 292 -2.72 31.87 -32.12
C ALA A 292 -3.50 30.91 -31.20
N ILE A 293 -4.79 30.69 -31.47
CA ILE A 293 -5.62 29.71 -30.75
C ILE A 293 -5.02 28.30 -30.87
N LYS A 294 -4.58 27.90 -32.07
CA LYS A 294 -3.93 26.60 -32.30
C LYS A 294 -2.62 26.46 -31.50
N LYS A 295 -1.80 27.51 -31.43
CA LYS A 295 -0.59 27.54 -30.60
C LYS A 295 -0.92 27.47 -29.10
N ALA A 296 -1.93 28.19 -28.63
CA ALA A 296 -2.38 28.14 -27.24
C ALA A 296 -2.86 26.72 -26.86
N GLN A 297 -3.70 26.11 -27.70
CA GLN A 297 -4.14 24.72 -27.50
C GLN A 297 -2.96 23.75 -27.51
N ALA A 298 -1.98 23.93 -28.40
CA ALA A 298 -0.77 23.11 -28.42
C ALA A 298 0.05 23.24 -27.11
N SER A 299 0.22 24.46 -26.57
CA SER A 299 0.94 24.65 -25.30
C SER A 299 0.25 23.99 -24.10
N THR A 300 -1.08 23.84 -24.12
CA THR A 300 -1.80 23.16 -23.03
C THR A 300 -1.62 21.64 -23.03
N LYS A 301 -1.14 21.03 -24.13
CA LYS A 301 -1.04 19.57 -24.26
C LYS A 301 -0.13 18.93 -23.21
N ASN A 302 1.03 19.53 -22.91
CA ASN A 302 1.97 18.98 -21.94
C ASN A 302 1.35 18.96 -20.53
N ARG A 303 0.70 20.06 -20.15
CA ARG A 303 -0.03 20.18 -18.89
C ARG A 303 -1.20 19.21 -18.77
N ASN A 304 -1.93 18.99 -19.87
CA ASN A 304 -3.02 18.02 -19.92
C ASN A 304 -2.52 16.57 -19.88
N LYS A 305 -1.34 16.30 -20.44
CA LYS A 305 -0.67 14.99 -20.35
C LYS A 305 -0.32 14.65 -18.90
N GLU A 306 0.07 15.66 -18.12
CA GLU A 306 0.29 15.57 -16.67
C GLU A 306 -1.03 15.64 -15.85
N ALA A 307 -2.19 15.67 -16.50
CA ALA A 307 -3.51 15.74 -15.88
C ALA A 307 -3.73 16.93 -14.92
N ARG A 308 -3.04 18.06 -15.11
CA ARG A 308 -3.22 19.23 -14.22
C ARG A 308 -4.56 19.92 -14.45
N ARG A 309 -5.15 20.44 -13.38
CA ARG A 309 -6.47 21.07 -13.39
C ARG A 309 -6.53 22.36 -14.22
N GLY A 310 -5.43 23.11 -14.27
CA GLY A 310 -5.38 24.47 -14.84
C GLY A 310 -3.95 25.00 -14.92
N GLU A 311 -3.75 26.17 -15.53
CA GLU A 311 -2.42 26.81 -15.57
C GLU A 311 -1.94 27.29 -14.18
N ALA A 312 -2.89 27.53 -13.27
CA ALA A 312 -2.65 27.85 -11.87
C ALA A 312 -2.25 26.62 -11.03
N ASP A 313 -2.43 25.41 -11.56
CA ASP A 313 -2.13 24.17 -10.85
C ASP A 313 -0.63 23.86 -10.96
N ARG A 314 0.11 24.36 -9.97
CA ARG A 314 1.57 24.24 -9.83
C ARG A 314 1.95 23.53 -8.53
N VAL A 315 1.04 22.74 -7.96
CA VAL A 315 1.27 22.00 -6.72
C VAL A 315 2.31 20.91 -6.97
N ILE A 316 3.35 20.88 -6.12
CA ILE A 316 4.38 19.84 -6.16
C ILE A 316 4.07 18.84 -5.05
N PRO A 317 3.63 17.62 -5.36
CA PRO A 317 3.36 16.61 -4.34
C PRO A 317 4.68 16.08 -3.76
N THR A 318 4.70 15.87 -2.44
CA THR A 318 5.83 15.22 -1.77
C THR A 318 5.78 13.72 -2.00
N LEU A 319 6.52 13.22 -2.99
CA LEU A 319 6.52 11.79 -3.37
C LEU A 319 7.07 10.87 -2.27
N LYS A 320 7.99 11.38 -1.43
CA LYS A 320 8.60 10.65 -0.33
C LYS A 320 8.44 11.40 1.00
N PRO A 321 7.25 11.37 1.62
CA PRO A 321 7.03 12.05 2.88
C PRO A 321 7.81 11.37 4.02
N LYS A 322 8.52 12.18 4.81
CA LYS A 322 9.44 11.71 5.85
C LYS A 322 8.78 10.76 6.86
N HIS A 323 7.55 11.03 7.27
CA HIS A 323 6.85 10.24 8.29
C HIS A 323 6.52 8.80 7.83
N LEU A 324 6.54 8.52 6.52
CA LEU A 324 6.39 7.16 6.00
C LEU A 324 7.72 6.42 5.86
N PHE A 325 8.81 7.15 5.56
CA PHE A 325 10.10 6.57 5.18
C PHE A 325 11.19 6.71 6.25
N SER A 326 10.91 7.37 7.37
CA SER A 326 11.89 7.65 8.43
C SER A 326 11.36 7.21 9.79
N GLY A 327 12.18 6.43 10.49
CA GLY A 327 11.85 5.83 11.79
C GLY A 327 11.48 4.36 11.67
N LYS A 328 11.62 3.63 12.78
CA LYS A 328 11.15 2.26 12.93
C LYS A 328 10.10 2.24 14.04
N ARG A 329 9.09 1.39 13.91
CA ARG A 329 8.05 1.23 14.94
C ARG A 329 8.65 0.46 16.12
N SER A 330 8.70 1.08 17.29
CA SER A 330 9.10 0.43 18.54
C SER A 330 7.89 -0.19 19.25
N ILE A 331 8.14 -1.05 20.25
CA ILE A 331 7.09 -1.52 21.15
C ILE A 331 6.61 -0.31 21.98
N GLY A 332 5.30 -0.02 21.98
CA GLY A 332 4.72 1.16 22.64
C GLY A 332 3.86 2.03 21.73
N LYS A 333 3.96 3.36 21.87
CA LYS A 333 3.11 4.33 21.15
C LYS A 333 3.45 4.35 19.65
N THR A 334 2.42 4.18 18.82
CA THR A 334 2.48 4.29 17.36
C THR A 334 2.17 5.73 16.90
N SER A 335 2.74 6.13 15.77
CA SER A 335 2.60 7.46 15.17
C SER A 335 1.28 7.67 14.40
N TRP A 336 0.58 6.59 14.09
CA TRP A 336 -0.73 6.59 13.41
C TRP A 336 -1.66 5.60 14.11
N ARG A 337 -2.98 5.83 14.01
CA ARG A 337 -4.02 5.05 14.69
C ARG A 337 -4.46 3.84 13.90
#